data_AF-A0A5J4XJI8-F1
#
_entry.id   AF-A0A5J4XJI8-F1
#
_cell.length_a   1.000
_cell.length_b   1.000
_cell.length_c   1.000
_cell.angle_alpha   90.00
_cell.angle_beta   90.00
_cell.angle_gamma   90.00
#
_symmetry.space_group_name_H-M   'P 1'
#
loop_
_entity.id
_entity.type
_entity.pdbx_description
1 polymer ?
#
loop_
_entity_poly.entity_id
_entity_poly.type
_entity_poly.pdbx_seq_one_letter_code
_entity_poly.pdbx_strand_id
1 'polypeptide(L)'
;MTQAQKLVAGLAGLVILGWLTGFSPLRHGSSSATDARVQAMDLADTAVENDYPPLFMQEQLALPSMHGILSFLETVEATEGSLGRLQNQLKTFFAFFDISSLAEFVFVTSDEDAEAVKQIVQDVANQYQQVTIPSDLFRFLTHSDCSEELAPSRKAYTGLSSSSKHQLLRLACAQHIKTAYYANLEPEIFFTRQSDALSFFKESNCHSYSAVCNSDKTLSYQAANDIYPILERGAEQQALLLGSAALLRLEVAIDWRPAIGVMPQVFSTDVAKQLGSYIQNKFQVKSWQAFLLDQARPDKLTISSRRVLLAVFGAEPVWDAYNVYWLFATRACVLENFHVPGSVLQATAVWSAEMFHAWSPCTDTFHQPPKLGVVSLVHPSTNISPSEIWDRIQPCLTTAS
;
A
#
# COMPACT_ATOMS: atom_id res chain seq x y z
N MET A 1 8.89 10.06 -31.98
CA MET A 1 7.87 10.56 -31.02
C MET A 1 6.54 10.72 -31.73
N THR A 2 5.53 9.98 -31.27
CA THR A 2 4.16 10.08 -31.78
C THR A 2 3.50 11.39 -31.30
N GLN A 3 2.46 11.83 -31.99
CA GLN A 3 1.73 13.07 -31.69
C GLN A 3 1.15 13.07 -30.26
N ALA A 4 0.87 11.89 -29.69
CA ALA A 4 0.46 11.70 -28.30
C ALA A 4 1.58 11.97 -27.28
N GLN A 5 2.83 11.58 -27.58
CA GLN A 5 3.98 11.82 -26.69
C GLN A 5 4.37 13.31 -26.61
N LYS A 6 4.08 14.10 -27.66
CA LYS A 6 4.26 15.55 -27.63
C LYS A 6 3.16 16.26 -26.83
N LEU A 7 1.97 15.67 -26.74
CA LEU A 7 0.86 16.20 -25.93
C LEU A 7 1.09 16.03 -24.43
N VAL A 8 1.65 14.88 -24.02
CA VAL A 8 1.97 14.58 -22.61
C VAL A 8 3.13 15.44 -22.11
N ALA A 9 4.18 15.63 -22.91
CA ALA A 9 5.28 16.54 -22.57
C ALA A 9 4.84 18.03 -22.57
N GLY A 10 3.92 18.41 -23.45
CA GLY A 10 3.35 19.76 -23.49
C GLY A 10 2.42 20.07 -22.31
N LEU A 11 1.63 19.09 -21.86
CA LEU A 11 0.74 19.24 -20.69
C LEU A 11 1.51 19.22 -19.37
N ALA A 12 2.55 18.40 -19.24
CA ALA A 12 3.46 18.42 -18.08
C ALA A 12 4.21 19.76 -17.97
N GLY A 13 4.61 20.36 -19.10
CA GLY A 13 5.22 21.70 -19.13
C GLY A 13 4.25 22.83 -18.79
N LEU A 14 2.96 22.71 -19.17
CA LEU A 14 1.93 23.73 -18.90
C LEU A 14 1.45 23.73 -17.45
N VAL A 15 1.48 22.59 -16.76
CA VAL A 15 1.20 22.52 -15.30
C VAL A 15 2.31 23.20 -14.49
N ILE A 16 3.55 23.20 -14.98
CA ILE A 16 4.69 23.90 -14.35
C ILE A 16 4.71 25.40 -14.69
N LEU A 17 4.34 25.79 -15.91
CA LEU A 17 4.32 27.20 -16.34
C LEU A 17 3.08 28.00 -15.87
N GLY A 18 1.96 27.32 -15.59
CA GLY A 18 0.76 27.93 -15.02
C GLY A 18 0.93 28.45 -13.57
N TRP A 19 2.02 28.06 -12.89
CA TRP A 19 2.38 28.53 -11.55
C TRP A 19 3.51 29.58 -11.54
N LEU A 20 4.10 29.95 -12.68
CA LEU A 20 5.30 30.81 -12.75
C LEU A 20 5.23 32.01 -13.69
N THR A 21 4.04 32.51 -14.05
CA THR A 21 3.93 33.69 -14.93
C THR A 21 3.00 34.77 -14.39
N GLY A 22 3.40 35.36 -13.26
CA GLY A 22 3.15 36.77 -13.01
C GLY A 22 4.47 37.52 -13.15
N PHE A 23 4.71 38.19 -14.29
CA PHE A 23 5.33 39.52 -14.41
C PHE A 23 5.82 39.78 -15.85
N SER A 24 5.41 40.92 -16.39
CA SER A 24 6.00 41.58 -17.56
C SER A 24 7.40 42.13 -17.22
N PRO A 25 8.30 42.32 -18.21
CA PRO A 25 9.67 42.75 -17.95
C PRO A 25 9.78 44.28 -17.90
N LEU A 26 10.62 44.82 -17.02
CA LEU A 26 11.44 46.03 -17.28
C LEU A 26 12.49 46.28 -16.17
N ARG A 27 13.77 46.25 -16.59
CA ARG A 27 14.96 47.04 -16.17
C ARG A 27 15.58 46.96 -14.75
N HIS A 28 16.84 46.48 -14.78
CA HIS A 28 18.07 46.91 -14.07
C HIS A 28 18.03 47.40 -12.62
N GLY A 29 18.79 46.71 -11.76
CA GLY A 29 19.32 47.26 -10.50
C GLY A 29 19.93 46.17 -9.61
N SER A 30 21.10 46.45 -9.04
CA SER A 30 21.99 45.57 -8.28
C SER A 30 21.55 45.26 -6.83
N SER A 31 22.17 44.23 -6.25
CA SER A 31 22.52 44.06 -4.81
C SER A 31 21.61 43.24 -3.87
N SER A 32 22.28 42.27 -3.23
CA SER A 32 22.13 41.74 -1.86
C SER A 32 20.96 40.82 -1.48
N ALA A 33 21.32 39.92 -0.56
CA ALA A 33 20.60 38.80 0.04
C ALA A 33 19.23 39.15 0.67
N THR A 34 18.54 38.05 1.03
CA THR A 34 17.32 37.94 1.87
C THR A 34 16.03 38.45 1.22
N ASP A 35 15.19 37.49 0.80
CA ASP A 35 13.73 37.42 1.01
C ASP A 35 13.03 36.65 -0.10
N ALA A 36 13.02 35.31 0.02
CA ALA A 36 12.11 34.45 -0.71
C ALA A 36 10.98 34.03 0.24
N ARG A 37 10.07 34.96 0.52
CA ARG A 37 8.75 34.65 1.08
C ARG A 37 7.86 34.29 -0.11
N VAL A 38 7.77 32.99 -0.41
CA VAL A 38 6.78 32.46 -1.35
C VAL A 38 5.42 32.61 -0.70
N GLN A 39 4.57 33.43 -1.33
CA GLN A 39 3.14 33.50 -1.06
C GLN A 39 2.52 32.13 -1.34
N ALA A 40 2.48 31.30 -0.31
CA ALA A 40 1.49 30.24 -0.21
C ALA A 40 0.11 30.90 -0.07
N MET A 41 -0.86 30.27 -0.72
CA MET A 41 -2.28 30.59 -0.74
C MET A 41 -2.81 31.21 0.57
N ASP A 42 -3.48 32.35 0.43
CA ASP A 42 -4.38 32.94 1.44
C ASP A 42 -5.52 31.95 1.77
N LEU A 43 -5.22 31.02 2.66
CA LEU A 43 -6.13 30.31 3.55
C LEU A 43 -5.42 30.10 4.90
N ALA A 44 -4.86 31.18 5.44
CA ALA A 44 -4.32 31.22 6.80
C ALA A 44 -5.02 32.32 7.57
N ASP A 45 -6.16 31.99 8.17
CA ASP A 45 -6.64 32.55 9.43
C ASP A 45 -7.99 31.92 9.76
N THR A 46 -7.95 30.75 10.42
CA THR A 46 -8.83 30.38 11.55
C THR A 46 -8.57 28.90 11.88
N ALA A 47 -7.88 28.65 12.99
CA ALA A 47 -8.30 27.75 14.06
C ALA A 47 -7.08 27.24 14.83
N VAL A 48 -7.10 27.51 16.12
CA VAL A 48 -6.26 26.92 17.16
C VAL A 48 -6.47 25.39 17.14
N GLU A 49 -5.61 24.63 16.47
CA GLU A 49 -5.52 23.16 16.64
C GLU A 49 -4.83 22.88 17.99
N ASN A 50 -5.56 22.90 19.10
CA ASN A 50 -5.00 22.57 20.42
C ASN A 50 -6.01 21.87 21.36
N ASP A 51 -6.88 20.99 20.83
CA ASP A 51 -7.79 20.20 21.67
C ASP A 51 -8.01 18.76 21.19
N TYR A 52 -7.09 18.21 20.38
CA TYR A 52 -7.11 16.76 20.16
C TYR A 52 -6.42 16.09 21.35
N PRO A 53 -7.05 15.10 22.02
CA PRO A 53 -6.35 14.26 22.99
C PRO A 53 -5.09 13.70 22.31
N PRO A 54 -3.98 13.48 23.04
CA PRO A 54 -2.76 12.93 22.45
C PRO A 54 -3.13 11.69 21.63
N LEU A 55 -2.96 11.80 20.31
CA LEU A 55 -3.05 10.67 19.40
C LEU A 55 -2.03 9.65 19.94
N PHE A 56 -2.45 8.40 20.13
CA PHE A 56 -1.62 7.31 20.67
C PHE A 56 -1.24 7.41 22.17
N MET A 57 -2.23 7.46 23.07
CA MET A 57 -2.06 6.92 24.44
C MET A 57 -2.58 5.48 24.52
N GLN A 58 -1.96 4.56 23.79
CA GLN A 58 -2.21 3.14 24.00
C GLN A 58 -1.11 2.53 24.86
N GLU A 59 -1.51 1.62 25.75
CA GLU A 59 -0.59 0.75 26.46
C GLU A 59 0.24 -0.05 25.45
N GLN A 60 1.52 -0.20 25.76
CA GLN A 60 2.45 -1.03 25.01
C GLN A 60 1.83 -2.40 24.70
N LEU A 61 1.72 -2.73 23.41
CA LEU A 61 1.20 -4.01 22.96
C LEU A 61 2.23 -5.11 23.25
N ALA A 62 1.95 -5.91 24.28
CA ALA A 62 2.71 -7.12 24.57
C ALA A 62 2.16 -8.28 23.73
N LEU A 63 2.97 -8.82 22.83
CA LEU A 63 2.61 -10.00 22.06
C LEU A 63 2.60 -11.24 22.98
N PRO A 64 1.47 -11.97 23.13
CA PRO A 64 1.40 -13.15 24.00
C PRO A 64 2.37 -14.26 23.59
N SER A 65 2.69 -14.33 22.30
CA SER A 65 3.71 -15.17 21.71
C SER A 65 4.24 -14.51 20.43
N MET A 66 5.41 -14.95 19.96
CA MET A 66 5.97 -14.53 18.66
C MET A 66 5.08 -14.96 17.48
N HIS A 67 4.18 -15.92 17.70
CA HIS A 67 3.22 -16.37 16.71
C HIS A 67 2.08 -15.34 16.67
N GLY A 68 1.87 -14.73 15.50
CA GLY A 68 0.78 -13.79 15.32
C GLY A 68 1.13 -12.31 15.48
N ILE A 69 2.38 -11.93 15.20
CA ILE A 69 2.69 -10.52 14.94
C ILE A 69 2.10 -10.02 13.62
N LEU A 70 1.96 -10.91 12.63
CA LEU A 70 1.62 -10.59 11.25
C LEU A 70 0.38 -11.36 10.78
N SER A 71 -0.53 -10.63 10.14
CA SER A 71 -1.54 -11.18 9.22
C SER A 71 -1.18 -10.84 7.78
N PHE A 72 -1.59 -11.68 6.84
CA PHE A 72 -1.70 -11.27 5.44
C PHE A 72 -3.12 -10.83 5.13
N LEU A 73 -3.24 -9.75 4.36
CA LEU A 73 -4.51 -9.24 3.83
C LEU A 73 -4.35 -9.16 2.32
N GLU A 74 -5.27 -9.75 1.57
CA GLU A 74 -5.24 -9.68 0.11
C GLU A 74 -6.61 -9.35 -0.45
N THR A 75 -6.68 -8.28 -1.24
CA THR A 75 -7.88 -7.93 -1.99
C THR A 75 -7.84 -8.63 -3.36
N VAL A 76 -8.82 -9.49 -3.63
CA VAL A 76 -8.87 -10.34 -4.82
C VAL A 76 -10.09 -10.03 -5.65
N GLU A 77 -9.90 -9.82 -6.95
CA GLU A 77 -11.00 -9.85 -7.94
C GLU A 77 -11.07 -11.24 -8.59
N ALA A 78 -12.27 -11.76 -8.82
CA ALA A 78 -12.42 -13.04 -9.52
C ALA A 78 -12.29 -12.91 -11.05
N THR A 79 -11.28 -12.19 -11.52
CA THR A 79 -10.90 -12.24 -12.94
C THR A 79 -9.95 -13.41 -13.17
N GLU A 80 -9.94 -13.99 -14.37
CA GLU A 80 -9.01 -15.07 -14.72
C GLU A 80 -7.55 -14.68 -14.44
N GLY A 81 -7.17 -13.44 -14.74
CA GLY A 81 -5.83 -12.91 -14.50
C GLY A 81 -5.48 -12.84 -13.01
N SER A 82 -6.35 -12.27 -12.19
CA SER A 82 -6.13 -12.13 -10.74
C SER A 82 -6.13 -13.48 -10.03
N LEU A 83 -7.06 -14.37 -10.39
CA LEU A 83 -7.17 -15.72 -9.83
C LEU A 83 -5.96 -16.59 -10.18
N GLY A 84 -5.47 -16.54 -11.42
CA GLY A 84 -4.24 -17.24 -11.81
C GLY A 84 -2.99 -16.72 -11.08
N ARG A 85 -2.92 -15.40 -10.81
CA ARG A 85 -1.84 -14.79 -10.04
C ARG A 85 -1.88 -15.21 -8.57
N LEU A 86 -3.07 -15.19 -7.97
CA LEU A 86 -3.31 -15.72 -6.63
C LEU A 86 -2.87 -17.18 -6.52
N GLN A 87 -3.18 -18.03 -7.52
CA GLN A 87 -2.70 -19.41 -7.53
C GLN A 87 -1.17 -19.50 -7.51
N ASN A 88 -0.48 -18.68 -8.31
CA ASN A 88 0.98 -18.65 -8.32
C ASN A 88 1.54 -18.19 -6.97
N GLN A 89 0.95 -17.14 -6.39
CA GLN A 89 1.31 -16.66 -5.06
C GLN A 89 1.16 -17.77 -4.02
N LEU A 90 0.00 -18.41 -3.94
CA LEU A 90 -0.27 -19.47 -2.96
C LEU A 90 0.68 -20.65 -3.11
N LYS A 91 0.97 -21.10 -4.34
CA LYS A 91 1.95 -22.18 -4.58
C LYS A 91 3.33 -21.82 -4.05
N THR A 92 3.78 -20.58 -4.26
CA THR A 92 5.05 -20.12 -3.70
C THR A 92 5.01 -19.90 -2.20
N PHE A 93 3.88 -19.43 -1.65
CA PHE A 93 3.66 -19.30 -0.21
C PHE A 93 3.81 -20.66 0.47
N PHE A 94 3.12 -21.71 -0.01
CA PHE A 94 3.25 -23.05 0.55
C PHE A 94 4.66 -23.65 0.38
N ALA A 95 5.40 -23.25 -0.65
CA ALA A 95 6.76 -23.76 -0.88
C ALA A 95 7.82 -23.06 0.00
N PHE A 96 7.61 -21.79 0.34
CA PHE A 96 8.66 -20.90 0.83
C PHE A 96 8.32 -20.14 2.11
N PHE A 97 7.09 -20.17 2.59
CA PHE A 97 6.71 -19.46 3.80
C PHE A 97 6.42 -20.44 4.94
N ASP A 98 6.99 -20.19 6.12
CA ASP A 98 6.65 -20.91 7.33
C ASP A 98 5.26 -20.50 7.82
N ILE A 99 4.26 -21.28 7.40
CA ILE A 99 2.85 -21.08 7.71
C ILE A 99 2.59 -21.05 9.22
N SER A 100 3.39 -21.77 10.02
CA SER A 100 3.20 -21.81 11.47
C SER A 100 3.52 -20.48 12.16
N SER A 101 4.26 -19.60 11.49
CA SER A 101 4.60 -18.26 11.98
C SER A 101 3.50 -17.21 11.69
N LEU A 102 2.59 -17.47 10.75
CA LEU A 102 1.51 -16.54 10.36
C LEU A 102 0.27 -16.74 11.24
N ALA A 103 -0.35 -15.64 11.68
CA ALA A 103 -1.60 -15.75 12.45
C ALA A 103 -2.81 -16.05 11.56
N GLU A 104 -2.93 -15.33 10.46
CA GLU A 104 -4.04 -15.48 9.51
C GLU A 104 -3.65 -14.91 8.14
N PHE A 105 -4.28 -15.42 7.11
CA PHE A 105 -4.26 -14.93 5.75
C PHE A 105 -5.72 -14.65 5.36
N VAL A 106 -6.05 -13.36 5.27
CA VAL A 106 -7.39 -12.84 5.05
C VAL A 106 -7.54 -12.46 3.58
N PHE A 107 -8.44 -13.16 2.88
CA PHE A 107 -8.86 -12.80 1.52
C PHE A 107 -10.10 -11.93 1.58
N VAL A 108 -10.07 -10.82 0.85
CA VAL A 108 -11.16 -9.86 0.74
C VAL A 108 -11.59 -9.78 -0.72
N THR A 109 -12.85 -10.07 -1.00
CA THR A 109 -13.36 -10.06 -2.37
C THR A 109 -14.80 -9.57 -2.43
N SER A 110 -15.38 -9.46 -3.62
CA SER A 110 -16.79 -9.08 -3.75
C SER A 110 -17.70 -10.18 -3.19
N ASP A 111 -18.89 -9.82 -2.72
CA ASP A 111 -19.86 -10.79 -2.19
C ASP A 111 -20.23 -11.88 -3.23
N GLU A 112 -20.21 -11.53 -4.52
CA GLU A 112 -20.51 -12.44 -5.64
C GLU A 112 -19.37 -13.42 -5.92
N ASP A 113 -18.14 -13.04 -5.60
CA ASP A 113 -16.90 -13.76 -5.94
C ASP A 113 -16.36 -14.62 -4.78
N ALA A 114 -16.93 -14.47 -3.58
CA ALA A 114 -16.43 -15.09 -2.35
C ALA A 114 -16.22 -16.61 -2.47
N GLU A 115 -17.17 -17.34 -3.03
CA GLU A 115 -17.05 -18.79 -3.19
C GLU A 115 -16.01 -19.19 -4.24
N ALA A 116 -15.84 -18.41 -5.31
CA ALA A 116 -14.82 -18.69 -6.32
C ALA A 116 -13.40 -18.52 -5.77
N VAL A 117 -13.15 -17.44 -5.03
CA VAL A 117 -11.86 -17.21 -4.36
C VAL A 117 -11.59 -18.28 -3.31
N LYS A 118 -12.58 -18.62 -2.49
CA LYS A 118 -12.48 -19.69 -1.49
C LYS A 118 -12.15 -21.04 -2.10
N GLN A 119 -12.82 -21.41 -3.19
CA GLN A 119 -12.56 -22.67 -3.89
C GLN A 119 -11.11 -22.73 -4.38
N ILE A 120 -10.58 -21.64 -4.96
CA ILE A 120 -9.20 -21.60 -5.45
C ILE A 120 -8.18 -21.75 -4.31
N VAL A 121 -8.39 -21.06 -3.19
CA VAL A 121 -7.51 -21.19 -2.02
C VAL A 121 -7.51 -22.62 -1.49
N GLN A 122 -8.69 -23.24 -1.40
CA GLN A 122 -8.84 -24.63 -0.98
C GLN A 122 -8.20 -25.61 -1.96
N ASP A 123 -8.39 -25.42 -3.27
CA ASP A 123 -7.82 -26.28 -4.31
C ASP A 123 -6.30 -26.27 -4.30
N VAL A 124 -5.69 -25.09 -4.09
CA VAL A 124 -4.22 -24.99 -3.95
C VAL A 124 -3.78 -25.61 -2.63
N ALA A 125 -4.43 -25.28 -1.51
CA ALA A 125 -4.09 -25.86 -0.20
C ALA A 125 -4.14 -27.40 -0.20
N ASN A 126 -5.13 -27.99 -0.86
CA ASN A 126 -5.30 -29.43 -1.01
C ASN A 126 -4.18 -30.11 -1.81
N GLN A 127 -3.36 -29.37 -2.56
CA GLN A 127 -2.18 -29.89 -3.26
C GLN A 127 -0.96 -30.02 -2.34
N TYR A 128 -0.98 -29.39 -1.16
CA TYR A 128 0.11 -29.35 -0.20
C TYR A 128 -0.22 -30.11 1.10
N GLN A 129 -0.83 -31.31 0.99
CA GLN A 129 -1.29 -32.12 2.13
C GLN A 129 -0.19 -32.54 3.10
N GLN A 130 1.08 -32.48 2.67
CA GLN A 130 2.25 -32.72 3.51
C GLN A 130 2.48 -31.61 4.54
N VAL A 131 1.90 -30.42 4.33
CA VAL A 131 2.01 -29.28 5.24
C VAL A 131 0.81 -29.27 6.17
N THR A 132 1.05 -29.19 7.48
CA THR A 132 -0.03 -29.01 8.44
C THR A 132 -0.51 -27.56 8.40
N ILE A 133 -1.64 -27.33 7.76
CA ILE A 133 -2.26 -26.01 7.65
C ILE A 133 -3.14 -25.76 8.89
N PRO A 134 -2.90 -24.69 9.68
CA PRO A 134 -3.80 -24.32 10.77
C PRO A 134 -5.24 -24.09 10.26
N SER A 135 -6.22 -24.64 10.97
CA SER A 135 -7.64 -24.60 10.53
C SER A 135 -8.22 -23.20 10.41
N ASP A 136 -7.63 -22.24 11.13
CA ASP A 136 -8.01 -20.83 11.18
C ASP A 136 -7.06 -19.92 10.40
N LEU A 137 -6.10 -20.49 9.66
CA LEU A 137 -5.16 -19.73 8.83
C LEU A 137 -5.91 -18.90 7.78
N PHE A 138 -6.77 -19.52 6.99
CA PHE A 138 -7.46 -18.84 5.90
C PHE A 138 -8.80 -18.28 6.37
N ARG A 139 -8.97 -16.96 6.21
CA ARG A 139 -10.23 -16.27 6.46
C ARG A 139 -10.69 -15.57 5.18
N PHE A 140 -12.00 -15.55 4.99
CA PHE A 140 -12.63 -14.94 3.83
C PHE A 140 -13.59 -13.87 4.32
N LEU A 141 -13.40 -12.66 3.84
CA LEU A 141 -14.26 -11.51 4.07
C LEU A 141 -14.77 -11.01 2.72
N THR A 142 -15.95 -10.41 2.73
CA THR A 142 -16.46 -9.68 1.58
C THR A 142 -16.11 -8.20 1.68
N HIS A 143 -16.30 -7.47 0.58
CA HIS A 143 -16.23 -6.00 0.59
C HIS A 143 -17.18 -5.39 1.63
N SER A 144 -18.37 -5.99 1.79
CA SER A 144 -19.41 -5.52 2.72
C SER A 144 -19.04 -5.77 4.19
N ASP A 145 -18.27 -6.83 4.49
CA ASP A 145 -17.73 -7.06 5.83
C ASP A 145 -16.80 -5.94 6.27
N CYS A 146 -15.91 -5.48 5.37
CA CYS A 146 -14.96 -4.42 5.70
C CYS A 146 -15.56 -3.01 5.60
N SER A 147 -16.54 -2.80 4.73
CA SER A 147 -17.21 -1.51 4.55
C SER A 147 -18.66 -1.69 4.11
N GLU A 148 -19.60 -1.33 4.99
CA GLU A 148 -21.04 -1.34 4.66
C GLU A 148 -21.37 -0.46 3.43
N GLU A 149 -20.55 0.55 3.14
CA GLU A 149 -20.71 1.42 1.97
C GLU A 149 -20.52 0.67 0.65
N LEU A 150 -19.73 -0.41 0.66
CA LEU A 150 -19.47 -1.26 -0.50
C LEU A 150 -20.46 -2.42 -0.62
N ALA A 151 -21.45 -2.52 0.27
CA ALA A 151 -22.47 -3.56 0.18
C ALA A 151 -23.24 -3.47 -1.14
N PRO A 152 -23.64 -4.60 -1.76
CA PRO A 152 -24.36 -4.61 -3.04
C PRO A 152 -25.65 -3.77 -3.05
N SER A 153 -26.29 -3.61 -1.88
CA SER A 153 -27.48 -2.78 -1.69
C SER A 153 -27.21 -1.27 -1.83
N ARG A 154 -25.95 -0.83 -1.70
CA ARG A 154 -25.52 0.58 -1.78
C ARG A 154 -25.10 0.94 -3.21
N LYS A 155 -26.07 1.45 -3.99
CA LYS A 155 -25.83 1.89 -5.37
C LYS A 155 -24.90 3.10 -5.53
N ALA A 156 -24.57 3.81 -4.44
CA ALA A 156 -23.81 5.06 -4.50
C ALA A 156 -22.38 4.87 -5.05
N TYR A 157 -21.81 3.68 -4.90
CA TYR A 157 -20.41 3.40 -5.20
C TYR A 157 -20.20 2.23 -6.17
N THR A 158 -21.27 1.74 -6.81
CA THR A 158 -21.18 0.63 -7.78
C THR A 158 -20.29 0.97 -8.97
N GLY A 159 -20.31 2.23 -9.43
CA GLY A 159 -19.51 2.73 -10.54
C GLY A 159 -18.08 3.14 -10.23
N LEU A 160 -17.58 2.95 -8.99
CA LEU A 160 -16.17 3.19 -8.68
C LEU A 160 -15.27 2.11 -9.25
N SER A 161 -14.03 2.50 -9.62
CA SER A 161 -13.00 1.55 -10.06
C SER A 161 -12.69 0.55 -8.95
N SER A 162 -12.29 -0.65 -9.33
CA SER A 162 -11.87 -1.68 -8.37
C SER A 162 -10.67 -1.23 -7.56
N SER A 163 -9.71 -0.54 -8.18
CA SER A 163 -8.57 0.03 -7.47
C SER A 163 -9.02 1.01 -6.38
N SER A 164 -9.98 1.91 -6.64
CA SER A 164 -10.55 2.78 -5.60
C SER A 164 -11.12 1.99 -4.42
N LYS A 165 -11.84 0.91 -4.69
CA LYS A 165 -12.43 0.04 -3.66
C LYS A 165 -11.33 -0.68 -2.87
N HIS A 166 -10.32 -1.22 -3.55
CA HIS A 166 -9.19 -1.90 -2.92
C HIS A 166 -8.40 -0.95 -2.02
N GLN A 167 -8.16 0.30 -2.43
CA GLN A 167 -7.49 1.30 -1.57
C GLN A 167 -8.27 1.53 -0.26
N LEU A 168 -9.60 1.62 -0.33
CA LEU A 168 -10.40 1.70 0.90
C LEU A 168 -10.27 0.40 1.74
N LEU A 169 -10.43 -0.76 1.12
CA LEU A 169 -10.48 -2.06 1.81
C LEU A 169 -9.19 -2.35 2.57
N ARG A 170 -8.03 -1.97 2.03
CA ARG A 170 -6.72 -2.06 2.70
C ARG A 170 -6.68 -1.37 4.07
N LEU A 171 -7.46 -0.31 4.25
CA LEU A 171 -7.58 0.40 5.53
C LEU A 171 -8.78 -0.09 6.35
N ALA A 172 -9.93 -0.26 5.70
CA ALA A 172 -11.19 -0.57 6.38
C ALA A 172 -11.18 -1.97 7.00
N CYS A 173 -10.51 -2.94 6.38
CA CYS A 173 -10.41 -4.29 6.92
C CYS A 173 -9.55 -4.40 8.19
N ALA A 174 -8.80 -3.36 8.57
CA ALA A 174 -7.99 -3.35 9.81
C ALA A 174 -8.83 -3.67 11.06
N GLN A 175 -10.13 -3.36 11.06
CA GLN A 175 -11.04 -3.69 12.16
C GLN A 175 -11.24 -5.20 12.38
N HIS A 176 -10.95 -6.01 11.35
CA HIS A 176 -11.09 -7.47 11.35
C HIS A 176 -9.78 -8.23 11.55
N ILE A 177 -8.65 -7.51 11.54
CA ILE A 177 -7.30 -8.04 11.74
C ILE A 177 -7.01 -8.19 13.24
N LYS A 178 -6.51 -9.38 13.61
CA LYS A 178 -6.25 -9.74 15.02
C LYS A 178 -4.85 -9.37 15.51
N THR A 179 -3.94 -9.13 14.58
CA THR A 179 -2.50 -8.96 14.84
C THR A 179 -2.12 -7.49 14.92
N ALA A 180 -0.91 -7.22 15.42
CA ALA A 180 -0.38 -5.86 15.52
C ALA A 180 -0.07 -5.26 14.14
N TYR A 181 0.28 -6.11 13.17
CA TYR A 181 0.58 -5.71 11.80
C TYR A 181 -0.12 -6.60 10.79
N TYR A 182 -0.48 -6.01 9.65
CA TYR A 182 -0.87 -6.79 8.47
C TYR A 182 -0.09 -6.33 7.24
N ALA A 183 0.36 -7.28 6.43
CA ALA A 183 0.92 -6.99 5.13
C ALA A 183 -0.18 -7.13 4.07
N ASN A 184 -0.40 -6.08 3.30
CA ASN A 184 -1.24 -6.15 2.13
C ASN A 184 -0.47 -6.84 1.00
N LEU A 185 -0.89 -8.06 0.67
CA LEU A 185 -0.40 -8.77 -0.50
C LEU A 185 -1.29 -8.42 -1.69
N GLU A 186 -0.68 -8.21 -2.85
CA GLU A 186 -1.40 -8.14 -4.13
C GLU A 186 -1.18 -9.47 -4.87
N PRO A 187 -2.13 -9.95 -5.69
CA PRO A 187 -2.04 -11.27 -6.32
C PRO A 187 -0.76 -11.51 -7.14
N GLU A 188 -0.15 -10.46 -7.69
CA GLU A 188 1.10 -10.54 -8.45
C GLU A 188 2.36 -10.79 -7.61
N ILE A 189 2.27 -10.68 -6.29
CA ILE A 189 3.40 -10.96 -5.39
C ILE A 189 3.56 -12.47 -5.26
N PHE A 190 4.78 -12.96 -5.27
CA PHE A 190 5.09 -14.37 -5.00
C PHE A 190 6.33 -14.50 -4.11
N PHE A 191 6.36 -15.57 -3.32
CA PHE A 191 7.45 -15.85 -2.40
C PHE A 191 8.61 -16.50 -3.15
N THR A 192 9.84 -16.11 -2.78
CA THR A 192 11.02 -16.49 -3.57
C THR A 192 12.02 -17.35 -2.81
N ARG A 193 11.83 -17.50 -1.49
CA ARG A 193 12.76 -18.19 -0.58
C ARG A 193 12.12 -18.46 0.77
N GLN A 194 12.70 -19.41 1.50
CA GLN A 194 12.33 -19.70 2.88
C GLN A 194 12.27 -18.41 3.72
N SER A 195 11.10 -18.15 4.30
CA SER A 195 10.77 -16.95 5.05
C SER A 195 9.68 -17.24 6.07
N ASP A 196 9.51 -16.34 7.02
CA ASP A 196 8.53 -16.42 8.10
C ASP A 196 7.93 -15.02 8.35
N ALA A 197 7.05 -14.91 9.35
CA ALA A 197 6.47 -13.63 9.73
C ALA A 197 7.53 -12.60 10.15
N LEU A 198 8.62 -13.03 10.82
CA LEU A 198 9.68 -12.13 11.30
C LEU A 198 10.53 -11.56 10.17
N SER A 199 10.55 -12.21 9.02
CA SER A 199 11.24 -11.74 7.81
C SER A 199 10.73 -10.38 7.30
N PHE A 200 9.56 -9.93 7.78
CA PHE A 200 8.95 -8.63 7.49
C PHE A 200 9.33 -7.54 8.51
N PHE A 201 10.15 -7.84 9.50
CA PHE A 201 10.43 -6.94 10.61
C PHE A 201 11.93 -6.79 10.87
N LYS A 202 12.27 -5.66 11.46
CA LYS A 202 13.55 -5.47 12.14
C LYS A 202 13.30 -5.46 13.64
N GLU A 203 14.14 -6.18 14.35
CA GLU A 203 14.16 -6.18 15.80
C GLU A 203 15.03 -5.03 16.32
N SER A 204 14.56 -4.40 17.39
CA SER A 204 15.27 -3.36 18.13
C SER A 204 14.97 -3.47 19.62
N ASN A 205 15.71 -2.77 20.47
CA ASN A 205 15.39 -2.76 21.90
C ASN A 205 14.07 -2.04 22.13
N CYS A 206 13.19 -2.66 22.91
CA CYS A 206 11.91 -2.06 23.25
C CYS A 206 12.10 -0.90 24.24
N HIS A 207 11.97 0.34 23.75
CA HIS A 207 12.17 1.56 24.55
C HIS A 207 11.02 2.57 24.44
N SER A 208 10.05 2.35 23.56
CA SER A 208 8.93 3.28 23.31
C SER A 208 7.62 2.72 23.82
N TYR A 209 6.79 3.57 24.43
CA TYR A 209 5.48 3.19 24.96
C TYR A 209 4.50 2.73 23.88
N SER A 210 4.68 3.20 22.64
CA SER A 210 3.84 2.82 21.50
C SER A 210 4.49 1.76 20.60
N ALA A 211 5.61 1.16 21.00
CA ALA A 211 6.22 0.07 20.25
C ALA A 211 5.44 -1.24 20.42
N VAL A 212 5.42 -2.05 19.37
CA VAL A 212 4.96 -3.44 19.44
C VAL A 212 6.11 -4.27 19.99
N CYS A 213 5.97 -4.79 21.20
CA CYS A 213 7.03 -5.52 21.88
C CYS A 213 6.66 -6.97 22.15
N ASN A 214 7.69 -7.80 22.29
CA ASN A 214 7.50 -9.16 22.80
C ASN A 214 6.99 -9.13 24.25
N SER A 215 6.53 -10.29 24.74
CA SER A 215 5.91 -10.44 26.06
C SER A 215 6.80 -10.00 27.23
N ASP A 216 8.12 -10.17 27.11
CA ASP A 216 9.10 -9.77 28.12
C ASP A 216 9.55 -8.30 27.99
N LYS A 217 9.05 -7.59 26.98
CA LYS A 217 9.33 -6.16 26.71
C LYS A 217 10.81 -5.87 26.47
N THR A 218 11.56 -6.84 25.94
CA THR A 218 12.98 -6.66 25.61
C THR A 218 13.18 -6.25 24.15
N LEU A 219 12.37 -6.79 23.24
CA LEU A 219 12.45 -6.54 21.80
C LEU A 219 11.20 -5.83 21.30
N SER A 220 11.40 -4.84 20.44
CA SER A 220 10.35 -4.24 19.62
C SER A 220 10.50 -4.65 18.16
N TYR A 221 9.36 -4.72 17.48
CA TYR A 221 9.27 -5.10 16.07
C TYR A 221 8.81 -3.89 15.27
N GLN A 222 9.63 -3.50 14.31
CA GLN A 222 9.33 -2.44 13.36
C GLN A 222 9.22 -3.06 11.97
N ALA A 223 8.13 -2.81 11.26
CA ALA A 223 7.94 -3.31 9.92
C ALA A 223 9.06 -2.80 9.02
N ALA A 224 9.77 -3.75 8.40
CA ALA A 224 10.80 -3.49 7.41
C ALA A 224 10.10 -3.19 6.09
N ASN A 225 9.61 -1.96 5.94
CA ASN A 225 8.98 -1.55 4.70
C ASN A 225 10.02 -1.13 3.68
N ASP A 226 9.72 -1.43 2.41
CA ASP A 226 10.59 -1.11 1.30
C ASP A 226 10.69 0.41 1.14
N ILE A 227 11.73 0.98 1.73
CA ILE A 227 12.17 2.33 1.39
C ILE A 227 13.07 2.14 0.19
N TYR A 228 12.45 1.94 -0.98
CA TYR A 228 13.13 2.34 -2.18
C TYR A 228 13.21 3.86 -2.12
N PRO A 229 14.40 4.48 -2.00
CA PRO A 229 14.54 5.79 -2.61
C PRO A 229 14.30 5.50 -4.09
N ILE A 230 13.07 5.68 -4.55
CA ILE A 230 12.85 5.86 -5.97
C ILE A 230 13.59 7.17 -6.25
N LEU A 231 14.88 7.06 -6.60
CA LEU A 231 15.78 8.19 -6.82
C LEU A 231 15.20 9.12 -7.90
N GLU A 232 14.24 8.60 -8.67
CA GLU A 232 13.34 9.33 -9.55
C GLU A 232 11.90 8.86 -9.30
N ARG A 233 11.27 9.27 -8.18
CA ARG A 233 9.81 9.13 -8.06
C ARG A 233 9.19 9.68 -9.35
N GLY A 234 8.45 8.83 -10.05
CA GLY A 234 7.68 9.27 -11.20
C GLY A 234 6.69 10.35 -10.78
N ALA A 235 6.30 11.19 -11.73
CA ALA A 235 5.33 12.26 -11.48
C ALA A 235 4.03 11.74 -10.83
N GLU A 236 3.68 10.48 -11.11
CA GLU A 236 2.52 9.78 -10.55
C GLU A 236 2.64 9.53 -9.04
N GLN A 237 3.74 8.93 -8.54
CA GLN A 237 3.90 8.67 -7.10
C GLN A 237 3.97 9.96 -6.29
N GLN A 238 4.56 11.01 -6.86
CA GLN A 238 4.57 12.34 -6.24
C GLN A 238 3.15 12.90 -6.15
N ALA A 239 2.38 12.81 -7.23
CA ALA A 239 1.03 13.33 -7.28
C ALA A 239 0.07 12.53 -6.37
N LEU A 240 0.23 11.21 -6.21
CA LEU A 240 -0.52 10.40 -5.25
C LEU A 240 -0.23 10.81 -3.79
N LEU A 241 1.03 11.07 -3.46
CA LEU A 241 1.39 11.49 -2.12
C LEU A 241 0.85 12.90 -1.82
N LEU A 242 0.98 13.84 -2.78
CA LEU A 242 0.40 15.18 -2.66
C LEU A 242 -1.12 15.15 -2.54
N GLY A 243 -1.79 14.31 -3.33
CA GLY A 243 -3.24 14.16 -3.26
C GLY A 243 -3.69 13.52 -1.95
N SER A 244 -2.95 12.53 -1.43
CA SER A 244 -3.15 11.96 -0.08
C SER A 244 -2.97 13.01 1.03
N ALA A 245 -1.99 13.90 0.92
CA ALA A 245 -1.78 14.99 1.88
C ALA A 245 -2.90 16.03 1.83
N ALA A 246 -3.32 16.42 0.62
CA ALA A 246 -4.42 17.34 0.40
C ALA A 246 -5.76 16.78 0.93
N LEU A 247 -6.01 15.48 0.71
CA LEU A 247 -7.14 14.74 1.23
C LEU A 247 -7.25 14.86 2.76
N LEU A 248 -6.13 14.64 3.47
CA LEU A 248 -6.09 14.70 4.93
C LEU A 248 -5.98 16.13 5.50
N ARG A 249 -5.82 17.14 4.63
CA ARG A 249 -5.53 18.54 5.01
C ARG A 249 -4.40 18.60 6.02
N LEU A 250 -3.28 17.96 5.69
CA LEU A 250 -2.10 17.93 6.53
C LEU A 250 -1.04 18.88 5.98
N GLU A 251 -0.63 19.83 6.80
CA GLU A 251 0.60 20.59 6.61
C GLU A 251 1.76 19.76 7.18
N VAL A 252 2.26 18.80 6.40
CA VAL A 252 3.48 18.06 6.78
C VAL A 252 4.63 18.58 5.92
N ALA A 253 5.75 18.92 6.54
CA ALA A 253 7.02 18.98 5.83
C ALA A 253 7.36 17.53 5.41
N ILE A 254 6.91 17.15 4.22
CA ILE A 254 7.13 15.79 3.71
C ILE A 254 8.62 15.67 3.41
N ASP A 255 9.35 14.88 4.20
CA ASP A 255 10.65 14.37 3.77
C ASP A 255 10.39 13.25 2.76
N TRP A 256 10.67 13.55 1.49
CA TRP A 256 10.39 12.67 0.35
C TRP A 256 11.36 11.50 0.23
N ARG A 257 12.52 11.58 0.89
CA ARG A 257 13.61 10.60 0.79
C ARG A 257 13.26 9.24 1.43
N PRO A 258 12.57 9.18 2.59
CA PRO A 258 12.15 7.92 3.18
C PRO A 258 10.77 7.42 2.72
N ALA A 259 10.07 8.14 1.83
CA ALA A 259 8.71 7.78 1.48
C ALA A 259 8.67 6.48 0.67
N ILE A 260 7.89 5.53 1.18
CA ILE A 260 7.76 4.12 0.75
C ILE A 260 6.81 4.03 -0.45
N GLY A 261 7.05 3.07 -1.35
CA GLY A 261 6.26 2.95 -2.58
C GLY A 261 6.31 1.57 -3.23
N VAL A 262 6.55 0.52 -2.46
CA VAL A 262 6.66 -0.83 -3.02
C VAL A 262 5.95 -1.86 -2.16
N MET A 263 5.34 -2.83 -2.82
CA MET A 263 4.66 -3.96 -2.21
C MET A 263 5.64 -5.00 -1.65
N PRO A 264 5.29 -5.75 -0.60
CA PRO A 264 4.04 -5.68 0.13
C PRO A 264 4.05 -4.49 1.09
N GLN A 265 2.90 -3.83 1.20
CA GLN A 265 2.72 -2.72 2.13
C GLN A 265 2.36 -3.27 3.51
N VAL A 266 3.22 -3.05 4.51
CA VAL A 266 2.93 -3.47 5.90
C VAL A 266 2.33 -2.30 6.68
N PHE A 267 1.18 -2.52 7.29
CA PHE A 267 0.43 -1.54 8.10
C PHE A 267 0.47 -1.95 9.57
N SER A 268 0.57 -0.97 10.47
CA SER A 268 0.16 -1.20 11.86
C SER A 268 -1.36 -1.16 11.94
N THR A 269 -1.95 -2.21 12.51
CA THR A 269 -3.40 -2.37 12.66
C THR A 269 -4.02 -1.20 13.43
N ASP A 270 -3.37 -0.77 14.51
CA ASP A 270 -3.89 0.30 15.36
C ASP A 270 -3.77 1.68 14.72
N VAL A 271 -2.67 1.95 14.01
CA VAL A 271 -2.53 3.19 13.24
C VAL A 271 -3.62 3.27 12.15
N ALA A 272 -3.91 2.17 11.44
CA ALA A 272 -4.98 2.14 10.45
C ALA A 272 -6.37 2.37 11.06
N LYS A 273 -6.68 1.77 12.22
CA LYS A 273 -7.93 2.02 12.96
C LYS A 273 -8.06 3.48 13.42
N GLN A 274 -6.97 4.05 13.94
CA GLN A 274 -6.95 5.44 14.40
C GLN A 274 -7.07 6.44 13.26
N LEU A 275 -6.52 6.14 12.07
CA LEU A 275 -6.72 6.95 10.87
C LEU A 275 -8.20 7.13 10.54
N GLY A 276 -9.00 6.06 10.57
CA GLY A 276 -10.44 6.14 10.33
C GLY A 276 -11.15 7.07 11.33
N SER A 277 -10.81 6.93 12.61
CA SER A 277 -11.32 7.80 13.68
C SER A 277 -10.90 9.26 13.50
N TYR A 278 -9.66 9.50 13.09
CA TYR A 278 -9.13 10.83 12.80
C TYR A 278 -9.90 11.49 11.65
N ILE A 279 -10.10 10.79 10.52
CA ILE A 279 -10.88 11.30 9.39
C ILE A 279 -12.30 11.65 9.85
N GLN A 280 -12.96 10.73 10.57
CA GLN A 280 -14.32 10.93 11.04
C GLN A 280 -14.45 12.21 11.90
N ASN A 281 -13.52 12.39 12.84
CA ASN A 281 -13.52 13.52 13.77
C ASN A 281 -13.07 14.83 13.13
N LYS A 282 -12.01 14.82 12.29
CA LYS A 282 -11.51 16.04 11.65
C LYS A 282 -12.50 16.61 10.64
N PHE A 283 -13.15 15.75 9.88
CA PHE A 283 -14.08 16.18 8.83
C PHE A 283 -15.56 16.19 9.27
N GLN A 284 -15.85 15.78 10.52
CA GLN A 284 -17.20 15.74 11.08
C GLN A 284 -18.18 14.95 10.18
N VAL A 285 -17.68 13.85 9.61
CA VAL A 285 -18.45 12.97 8.72
C VAL A 285 -19.03 11.80 9.51
N LYS A 286 -20.14 11.23 9.03
CA LYS A 286 -20.76 10.05 9.67
C LYS A 286 -19.98 8.76 9.42
N SER A 287 -19.37 8.65 8.25
CA SER A 287 -18.67 7.46 7.77
C SER A 287 -17.39 7.93 7.10
N TRP A 288 -16.24 7.58 7.68
CA TRP A 288 -14.95 7.91 7.09
C TRP A 288 -14.70 7.12 5.81
N GLN A 289 -15.26 5.90 5.71
CA GLN A 289 -15.23 5.09 4.49
C GLN A 289 -15.98 5.80 3.36
N ALA A 290 -17.19 6.30 3.61
CA ALA A 290 -17.96 7.07 2.63
C ALA A 290 -17.21 8.33 2.21
N PHE A 291 -16.57 9.03 3.16
CA PHE A 291 -15.74 10.19 2.85
C PHE A 291 -14.63 9.84 1.86
N LEU A 292 -13.83 8.79 2.11
CA LEU A 292 -12.77 8.39 1.18
C LEU A 292 -13.29 8.00 -0.20
N LEU A 293 -14.39 7.26 -0.26
CA LEU A 293 -15.04 6.88 -1.53
C LEU A 293 -15.55 8.10 -2.29
N ASP A 294 -16.14 9.08 -1.61
CA ASP A 294 -16.59 10.33 -2.23
C ASP A 294 -15.42 11.17 -2.79
N GLN A 295 -14.23 11.06 -2.19
CA GLN A 295 -13.02 11.72 -2.72
C GLN A 295 -12.41 10.97 -3.90
N ALA A 296 -12.74 9.69 -4.08
CA ALA A 296 -12.39 8.91 -5.28
C ALA A 296 -13.35 9.15 -6.46
N ARG A 297 -14.45 9.87 -6.27
CA ARG A 297 -15.49 10.07 -7.29
C ARG A 297 -15.14 11.17 -8.29
N PRO A 298 -15.02 10.84 -9.60
CA PRO A 298 -14.70 11.85 -10.61
C PRO A 298 -15.78 12.93 -10.79
N ASP A 299 -17.05 12.62 -10.48
CA ASP A 299 -18.18 13.54 -10.60
C ASP A 299 -18.24 14.60 -9.49
N LYS A 300 -17.50 14.40 -8.40
CA LYS A 300 -17.39 15.35 -7.28
C LYS A 300 -16.25 16.34 -7.45
N LEU A 301 -15.39 16.15 -8.46
CA LEU A 301 -14.29 17.05 -8.77
C LEU A 301 -14.77 18.25 -9.60
N THR A 302 -14.18 19.43 -9.36
CA THR A 302 -14.41 20.60 -10.23
C THR A 302 -13.99 20.28 -11.68
N ILE A 303 -14.58 20.94 -12.68
CA ILE A 303 -14.28 20.67 -14.10
C ILE A 303 -12.78 20.80 -14.42
N SER A 304 -12.10 21.78 -13.84
CA SER A 304 -10.66 22.01 -13.98
C SER A 304 -9.83 20.92 -13.31
N SER A 305 -10.16 20.54 -12.07
CA SER A 305 -9.47 19.45 -11.36
C SER A 305 -9.72 18.11 -12.05
N ARG A 306 -10.94 17.86 -12.52
CA ARG A 306 -11.32 16.63 -13.21
C ARG A 306 -10.53 16.43 -14.51
N ARG A 307 -10.29 17.48 -15.31
CA ARG A 307 -9.49 17.34 -16.55
C ARG A 307 -8.04 16.99 -16.26
N VAL A 308 -7.43 17.62 -15.26
CA VAL A 308 -6.03 17.36 -14.88
C VAL A 308 -5.90 15.98 -14.26
N LEU A 309 -6.82 15.62 -13.36
CA LEU A 309 -6.80 14.32 -12.69
C LEU A 309 -7.12 13.17 -13.65
N LEU A 310 -8.09 13.31 -14.55
CA LEU A 310 -8.33 12.33 -15.61
C LEU A 310 -7.14 12.21 -16.58
N ALA A 311 -6.39 13.29 -16.82
CA ALA A 311 -5.23 13.25 -17.70
C ALA A 311 -4.00 12.58 -17.04
N VAL A 312 -3.89 12.64 -15.72
CA VAL A 312 -2.75 12.09 -14.97
C VAL A 312 -3.04 10.69 -14.41
N PHE A 313 -4.23 10.49 -13.85
CA PHE A 313 -4.63 9.27 -13.12
C PHE A 313 -5.78 8.51 -13.78
N GLY A 314 -6.36 9.03 -14.87
CA GLY A 314 -7.56 8.43 -15.43
C GLY A 314 -8.71 8.43 -14.41
N ALA A 315 -9.37 7.28 -14.24
CA ALA A 315 -10.48 7.12 -13.31
C ALA A 315 -10.04 6.73 -11.88
N GLU A 316 -8.73 6.71 -11.61
CA GLU A 316 -8.18 6.28 -10.33
C GLU A 316 -8.23 7.39 -9.26
N PRO A 317 -8.25 7.01 -7.96
CA PRO A 317 -8.23 7.99 -6.89
C PRO A 317 -6.91 8.75 -6.88
N VAL A 318 -6.97 10.01 -6.46
CA VAL A 318 -5.78 10.87 -6.30
C VAL A 318 -5.01 10.59 -5.01
N TRP A 319 -5.36 9.50 -4.34
CA TRP A 319 -4.82 9.08 -3.06
C TRP A 319 -4.71 7.55 -3.08
N ASP A 320 -3.83 7.02 -2.24
CA ASP A 320 -3.73 5.58 -2.02
C ASP A 320 -3.66 5.29 -0.52
N ALA A 321 -4.03 4.06 -0.15
CA ALA A 321 -4.17 3.61 1.22
C ALA A 321 -2.91 3.87 2.05
N TYR A 322 -1.76 3.56 1.47
CA TYR A 322 -0.50 3.57 2.20
C TYR A 322 0.04 4.98 2.39
N ASN A 323 -0.08 5.86 1.40
CA ASN A 323 0.28 7.26 1.56
C ASN A 323 -0.59 7.95 2.60
N VAL A 324 -1.91 7.71 2.62
CA VAL A 324 -2.81 8.24 3.65
C VAL A 324 -2.43 7.72 5.04
N TYR A 325 -2.16 6.42 5.18
CA TYR A 325 -1.65 5.81 6.41
C TYR A 325 -0.34 6.44 6.87
N TRP A 326 0.64 6.55 5.97
CA TRP A 326 1.99 7.01 6.26
C TRP A 326 2.01 8.47 6.70
N LEU A 327 1.26 9.32 5.99
CA LEU A 327 1.13 10.74 6.33
C LEU A 327 0.49 10.94 7.70
N PHE A 328 -0.54 10.15 8.02
CA PHE A 328 -1.16 10.17 9.34
C PHE A 328 -0.20 9.72 10.44
N ALA A 329 0.49 8.59 10.26
CA ALA A 329 1.48 8.07 11.20
C ALA A 329 2.62 9.07 11.46
N THR A 330 3.05 9.77 10.41
CA THR A 330 4.06 10.82 10.46
C THR A 330 3.54 12.04 11.22
N ARG A 331 2.33 12.52 10.89
CA ARG A 331 1.68 13.65 11.59
C ARG A 331 1.49 13.37 13.07
N ALA A 332 1.23 12.12 13.43
CA ALA A 332 1.07 11.67 14.81
C ALA A 332 2.40 11.35 15.51
N CYS A 333 3.55 11.52 14.85
CA CYS A 333 4.88 11.27 15.40
C CYS A 333 5.08 9.83 15.90
N VAL A 334 4.41 8.86 15.27
CA VAL A 334 4.52 7.43 15.65
C VAL A 334 5.11 6.54 14.56
N LEU A 335 5.34 7.07 13.35
CA LEU A 335 5.84 6.28 12.22
C LEU A 335 7.09 5.47 12.60
N GLU A 336 8.08 6.10 13.21
CA GLU A 336 9.35 5.45 13.60
C GLU A 336 9.17 4.38 14.66
N ASN A 337 8.07 4.36 15.43
CA ASN A 337 7.81 3.30 16.40
C ASN A 337 7.34 2.00 15.73
N PHE A 338 6.78 2.09 14.52
CA PHE A 338 6.17 0.98 13.80
C PHE A 338 6.92 0.60 12.51
N HIS A 339 7.74 1.51 11.96
CA HIS A 339 8.35 1.38 10.64
C HIS A 339 9.83 1.69 10.68
N VAL A 340 10.58 0.97 9.88
CA VAL A 340 12.02 1.19 9.68
C VAL A 340 12.38 0.97 8.21
N PRO A 341 13.41 1.66 7.68
CA PRO A 341 13.97 1.31 6.39
C PRO A 341 14.37 -0.17 6.30
N GLY A 342 13.83 -0.88 5.32
CA GLY A 342 14.17 -2.26 4.98
C GLY A 342 13.78 -2.56 3.53
N SER A 343 13.92 -3.81 3.09
CA SER A 343 13.40 -4.25 1.78
C SER A 343 12.90 -5.68 1.89
N VAL A 344 11.61 -5.86 1.65
CA VAL A 344 10.94 -7.17 1.61
C VAL A 344 10.78 -7.64 0.16
N LEU A 345 10.62 -6.71 -0.79
CA LEU A 345 10.60 -7.01 -2.21
C LEU A 345 12.00 -7.22 -2.77
N GLN A 346 12.14 -8.15 -3.69
CA GLN A 346 13.32 -8.28 -4.54
C GLN A 346 13.57 -7.01 -5.34
N ALA A 347 14.79 -6.50 -5.27
CA ALA A 347 15.28 -5.46 -6.17
C ALA A 347 15.14 -5.83 -7.67
N THR A 348 15.03 -7.13 -7.98
CA THR A 348 14.86 -7.69 -9.33
C THR A 348 13.39 -7.94 -9.72
N ALA A 349 12.43 -7.33 -9.03
CA ALA A 349 11.03 -7.37 -9.43
C ALA A 349 10.83 -6.91 -10.89
N VAL A 350 9.84 -7.49 -11.56
CA VAL A 350 9.63 -7.32 -13.00
C VAL A 350 8.54 -6.29 -13.27
N TRP A 351 8.93 -5.14 -13.83
CA TRP A 351 8.06 -3.98 -14.04
C TRP A 351 7.62 -3.78 -15.49
N SER A 352 8.26 -4.45 -16.45
CA SER A 352 7.93 -4.35 -17.87
C SER A 352 7.97 -5.72 -18.56
N ALA A 353 7.27 -5.83 -19.70
CA ALA A 353 7.33 -7.04 -20.53
C ALA A 353 8.76 -7.31 -21.04
N GLU A 354 9.53 -6.26 -21.34
CA GLU A 354 10.94 -6.35 -21.75
C GLU A 354 11.80 -6.95 -20.63
N MET A 355 11.62 -6.48 -19.39
CA MET A 355 12.25 -7.07 -18.21
C MET A 355 11.83 -8.54 -18.07
N PHE A 356 10.54 -8.85 -18.22
CA PHE A 356 10.05 -10.22 -18.13
C PHE A 356 10.75 -11.11 -19.15
N HIS A 357 10.86 -10.72 -20.42
CA HIS A 357 11.50 -11.53 -21.45
C HIS A 357 13.01 -11.74 -21.22
N ALA A 358 13.71 -10.78 -20.63
CA ALA A 358 15.12 -10.91 -20.25
C ALA A 358 15.35 -11.65 -18.92
N TRP A 359 14.32 -11.73 -18.06
CA TRP A 359 14.42 -12.24 -16.69
C TRP A 359 14.69 -13.74 -16.63
N SER A 360 15.74 -14.14 -15.92
CA SER A 360 16.04 -15.54 -15.62
C SER A 360 15.66 -15.83 -14.16
N PRO A 361 14.42 -16.28 -13.87
CA PRO A 361 13.90 -16.30 -12.49
C PRO A 361 14.76 -17.07 -11.50
N CYS A 362 15.29 -18.23 -11.91
CA CYS A 362 16.07 -19.04 -11.00
C CYS A 362 17.34 -18.30 -10.57
N THR A 363 18.09 -17.73 -11.53
CA THR A 363 19.31 -17.01 -11.22
C THR A 363 19.05 -15.65 -10.60
N ASP A 364 18.07 -14.89 -11.10
CA ASP A 364 17.89 -13.46 -10.79
C ASP A 364 17.02 -13.23 -9.56
N THR A 365 16.30 -14.26 -9.10
CA THR A 365 15.29 -14.14 -8.05
C THR A 365 15.39 -15.28 -7.03
N PHE A 366 15.16 -16.53 -7.43
CA PHE A 366 15.01 -17.65 -6.47
C PHE A 366 16.33 -18.15 -5.85
N HIS A 367 17.44 -18.12 -6.59
CA HIS A 367 18.76 -18.58 -6.13
C HIS A 367 19.67 -17.43 -5.64
N GLN A 368 19.15 -16.21 -5.58
CA GLN A 368 19.89 -15.05 -5.09
C GLN A 368 20.08 -15.08 -3.57
N PRO A 369 21.12 -14.44 -3.00
CA PRO A 369 21.35 -14.38 -1.57
C PRO A 369 20.16 -13.75 -0.80
N PRO A 370 19.88 -14.15 0.47
CA PRO A 370 18.76 -13.67 1.29
C PRO A 370 18.62 -12.15 1.44
N LYS A 371 19.70 -11.40 1.21
CA LYS A 371 19.76 -9.95 1.44
C LYS A 371 18.94 -9.11 0.45
N LEU A 372 18.36 -9.71 -0.59
CA LEU A 372 17.62 -8.99 -1.61
C LEU A 372 16.11 -8.87 -1.31
N GLY A 373 15.60 -9.43 -0.21
CA GLY A 373 14.18 -9.49 0.12
C GLY A 373 13.67 -10.94 0.16
N VAL A 374 12.38 -11.15 0.39
CA VAL A 374 11.77 -12.50 0.47
C VAL A 374 10.65 -12.74 -0.55
N VAL A 375 10.07 -11.68 -1.10
CA VAL A 375 9.05 -11.76 -2.16
C VAL A 375 9.48 -11.03 -3.43
N SER A 376 8.91 -11.36 -4.57
CA SER A 376 9.07 -10.64 -5.83
C SER A 376 7.70 -10.48 -6.50
N LEU A 377 7.65 -9.75 -7.62
CA LEU A 377 6.42 -9.60 -8.39
C LEU A 377 6.70 -9.52 -9.90
N VAL A 378 5.67 -9.84 -10.68
CA VAL A 378 5.57 -9.48 -12.10
C VAL A 378 4.37 -8.55 -12.24
N HIS A 379 4.65 -7.26 -12.40
CA HIS A 379 3.63 -6.21 -12.30
C HIS A 379 2.51 -6.41 -13.33
N PRO A 380 1.23 -6.16 -13.00
CA PRO A 380 0.11 -6.38 -13.92
C PRO A 380 0.22 -5.60 -15.24
N SER A 381 0.85 -4.41 -15.24
CA SER A 381 1.05 -3.59 -16.45
C SER A 381 1.91 -4.25 -17.53
N THR A 382 2.62 -5.34 -17.19
CA THR A 382 3.37 -6.15 -18.17
C THR A 382 2.46 -6.89 -19.15
N ASN A 383 1.17 -7.08 -18.81
CA ASN A 383 0.20 -7.87 -19.57
C ASN A 383 0.63 -9.33 -19.83
N ILE A 384 1.55 -9.86 -19.02
CA ILE A 384 1.93 -11.27 -19.07
C ILE A 384 0.88 -12.10 -18.36
N SER A 385 0.49 -13.23 -18.96
CA SER A 385 -0.53 -14.10 -18.38
C SER A 385 0.01 -14.83 -17.13
N PRO A 386 -0.87 -15.21 -16.18
CA PRO A 386 -0.43 -15.94 -14.99
C PRO A 386 0.18 -17.30 -15.32
N SER A 387 -0.29 -17.98 -16.37
CA SER A 387 0.27 -19.25 -16.83
C SER A 387 1.69 -19.08 -17.38
N GLU A 388 1.95 -18.04 -18.17
CA GLU A 388 3.29 -17.75 -18.69
C GLU A 388 4.27 -17.41 -17.55
N ILE A 389 3.81 -16.66 -16.53
CA ILE A 389 4.60 -16.42 -15.31
C ILE A 389 4.91 -17.74 -14.61
N TRP A 390 3.89 -18.58 -14.39
CA TRP A 390 4.05 -19.87 -13.72
C TRP A 390 5.04 -20.78 -14.46
N ASP A 391 4.88 -20.93 -15.77
CA ASP A 391 5.73 -21.77 -16.60
C ASP A 391 7.21 -21.38 -16.50
N ARG A 392 7.48 -20.09 -16.30
CA ARG A 392 8.83 -19.57 -16.13
C ARG A 392 9.39 -19.80 -14.73
N ILE A 393 8.60 -19.64 -13.67
CA ILE A 393 9.08 -19.75 -12.28
C ILE A 393 9.04 -21.17 -11.73
N GLN A 394 8.13 -22.04 -12.19
CA GLN A 394 7.96 -23.40 -11.67
C GLN A 394 9.25 -24.25 -11.66
N PRO A 395 10.17 -24.16 -12.64
CA PRO A 395 11.40 -24.95 -12.62
C PRO A 395 12.36 -24.57 -11.49
N CYS A 396 12.20 -23.37 -10.91
CA CYS A 396 13.05 -22.89 -9.83
C CYS A 396 12.66 -23.49 -8.47
N LEU A 397 11.43 -23.99 -8.32
CA LEU A 397 10.95 -24.59 -7.07
C LEU A 397 11.50 -26.00 -6.83
N THR A 398 11.83 -26.75 -7.87
CA THR A 398 12.32 -28.14 -7.77
C THR A 398 13.82 -28.25 -7.49
N THR A 399 14.55 -27.15 -7.58
CA THR A 399 16.01 -27.08 -7.33
C THR A 399 16.38 -26.46 -5.98
N ALA A 400 15.38 -25.96 -5.23
CA ALA A 400 15.56 -25.27 -3.95
C ALA A 400 15.39 -26.19 -2.71
N SER A 401 15.29 -27.50 -2.91
CA SER A 401 15.16 -28.53 -1.86
C SER A 401 16.51 -29.09 -1.42
#